data_AF-A0A075I385-F1
#
_entry.id   AF-A0A075I385-F1
#
_cell.length_a   1.000
_cell.length_b   1.000
_cell.length_c   1.000
_cell.angle_alpha   90.00
_cell.angle_beta   90.00
_cell.angle_gamma   90.00
#
_symmetry.space_group_name_H-M   'P 1'
#
loop_
_entity.id
_entity.type
_entity.pdbx_description
1 polymer ?
#
loop_
_entity_poly.entity_id
_entity_poly.type
_entity_poly.pdbx_seq_one_letter_code
_entity_poly.pdbx_strand_id
1 'polypeptide(L)' 'MSKKDGCILDAKWDIKMSGLAGMFTGMVSKHIRGGTEQALELIKQEAESY' A
#
# COMPACT_ATOMS: atom_id res chain seq x y z
N MET A 1 -19.23 -17.58 19.29
CA MET A 1 -18.09 -17.30 18.39
C MET A 1 -18.34 -15.91 17.81
N SER A 2 -17.82 -14.85 18.43
CA SER A 2 -18.11 -13.48 18.02
C SER A 2 -17.49 -13.20 16.65
N LYS A 3 -18.29 -12.68 15.71
CA LYS A 3 -17.78 -12.11 14.46
C LYS A 3 -16.79 -11.01 14.83
N LYS A 4 -15.57 -11.09 14.31
CA LYS A 4 -14.68 -9.93 14.27
C LYS A 4 -15.21 -9.03 13.16
N ASP A 5 -15.91 -7.96 13.51
CA ASP A 5 -16.24 -6.89 12.58
C ASP A 5 -14.94 -6.17 12.21
N GLY A 6 -14.30 -6.65 11.14
CA GLY A 6 -13.05 -6.10 10.62
C GLY A 6 -13.23 -5.62 9.19
N CYS A 7 -12.47 -4.60 8.79
CA CYS A 7 -12.40 -4.12 7.43
C CYS A 7 -11.07 -4.53 6.80
N ILE A 8 -11.09 -4.94 5.52
CA ILE A 8 -9.88 -5.23 4.75
C ILE A 8 -9.67 -4.09 3.75
N LEU A 9 -8.50 -3.46 3.80
CA LEU A 9 -8.07 -2.49 2.80
C LEU A 9 -7.01 -3.14 1.90
N ASP A 10 -7.23 -3.05 0.59
CA ASP A 10 -6.29 -3.49 -0.44
C ASP A 10 -5.93 -2.32 -1.35
N ALA A 11 -4.65 -2.19 -1.69
CA ALA A 11 -4.14 -1.14 -2.57
C ALA A 11 -3.38 -1.78 -3.73
N LYS A 12 -3.94 -1.63 -4.94
CA LYS A 12 -3.36 -2.16 -6.17
C LYS A 12 -2.74 -1.04 -7.00
N TRP A 13 -1.44 -1.17 -7.28
CA TRP A 13 -0.69 -0.24 -8.11
C TRP A 13 -0.27 -0.94 -9.41
N ASP A 14 -0.66 -0.37 -10.55
CA ASP A 14 -0.15 -0.76 -11.87
C ASP A 14 0.73 0.38 -12.39
N ILE A 15 2.04 0.20 -12.27
CA ILE A 15 3.03 1.26 -12.55
C ILE A 15 3.92 0.80 -13.69
N LYS A 16 3.96 1.62 -14.74
CA LYS A 16 4.84 1.41 -15.88
C LYS A 16 5.37 2.74 -16.39
N MET A 17 6.70 2.87 -16.35
CA MET A 17 7.37 4.02 -16.95
C MET A 17 7.84 3.67 -18.37
N SER A 18 7.91 4.67 -19.24
CA SER A 18 8.28 4.50 -20.65
C SER A 18 9.72 4.94 -20.94
N GLY A 19 10.24 4.50 -22.10
CA GLY A 19 11.57 4.87 -22.57
C GLY A 19 12.68 4.48 -21.59
N LEU A 20 13.71 5.32 -21.49
CA LEU A 20 14.83 5.11 -20.58
C LEU A 20 14.42 5.09 -19.10
N ALA A 21 13.31 5.77 -18.75
CA ALA A 21 12.79 5.75 -17.38
C ALA A 21 12.18 4.38 -17.02
N GLY A 22 11.83 3.56 -18.02
CA GLY A 22 11.33 2.20 -17.82
C GLY A 22 12.26 1.33 -16.96
N MET A 23 13.57 1.55 -17.03
CA MET A 23 14.56 0.82 -16.23
C MET A 23 14.44 1.06 -14.73
N PHE A 24 13.82 2.17 -14.31
CA PHE A 24 13.60 2.51 -12.91
C PHE A 24 12.23 2.09 -12.38
N THR A 25 11.35 1.55 -13.22
CA THR A 25 9.98 1.16 -12.84
C THR A 25 9.96 0.29 -11.58
N GLY A 26 10.90 -0.67 -11.47
CA GLY A 26 11.01 -1.53 -10.29
C GLY A 26 11.37 -0.78 -9.00
N MET A 27 12.32 0.17 -9.07
CA MET A 27 12.72 0.98 -7.90
C MET A 27 11.57 1.88 -7.43
N VAL A 28 10.89 2.54 -8.37
CA VAL A 28 9.74 3.42 -8.06
C VAL A 28 8.58 2.61 -7.49
N SER A 29 8.25 1.46 -8.10
CA SER A 29 7.21 0.57 -7.61
C SER A 29 7.50 0.08 -6.18
N LYS A 30 8.76 -0.23 -5.87
CA LYS A 30 9.17 -0.63 -4.52
C LYS A 30 9.01 0.50 -3.51
N HIS A 31 9.36 1.73 -3.87
CA HIS A 31 9.19 2.90 -3.00
C HIS A 31 7.71 3.19 -2.71
N ILE A 32 6.86 3.18 -3.75
CA ILE A 32 5.41 3.39 -3.61
C ILE A 32 4.79 2.31 -2.74
N ARG A 33 5.16 1.04 -2.96
CA ARG A 33 4.71 -0.07 -2.11
C ARG A 33 5.08 0.16 -0.65
N GLY A 34 6.35 0.46 -0.37
CA GLY A 34 6.82 0.69 1.00
C GLY A 34 6.12 1.88 1.67
N GLY A 35 5.84 2.96 0.95
CA GLY A 35 5.04 4.09 1.45
C GLY A 35 3.57 3.71 1.71
N THR A 36 2.99 2.91 0.82
CA THR A 36 1.60 2.43 0.96
C THR A 36 1.44 1.52 2.18
N GLU A 37 2.36 0.57 2.37
CA GLU A 37 2.36 -0.32 3.54
C GLU A 37 2.44 0.47 4.85
N GLN A 38 3.33 1.48 4.90
CA GLN A 38 3.43 2.38 6.06
C GLN A 38 2.13 3.17 6.30
N ALA A 39 1.53 3.72 5.25
CA ALA A 39 0.29 4.49 5.38
C ALA A 39 -0.89 3.62 5.84
N LEU A 40 -1.03 2.40 5.29
CA LEU A 40 -2.08 1.47 5.69
C LEU A 40 -1.94 1.01 7.15
N GLU A 41 -0.71 0.79 7.61
CA GLU A 41 -0.45 0.46 9.01
C GLU A 41 -0.83 1.61 9.94
N LEU A 42 -0.48 2.86 9.60
CA LEU A 42 -0.87 4.04 10.39
C LEU A 42 -2.39 4.23 10.44
N ILE A 43 -3.08 4.04 9.30
CA ILE A 43 -4.56 4.12 9.24
C ILE A 43 -5.18 3.06 10.15
N LYS A 44 -4.66 1.82 10.10
CA LYS A 44 -5.15 0.73 10.95
C LYS A 44 -4.96 1.07 12.43
N GLN A 45 -3.77 1.53 12.82
CA GLN A 45 -3.47 1.89 14.21
C GLN A 45 -4.41 2.99 14.73
N GLU A 46 -4.65 4.04 13.94
CA GLU A 46 -5.60 5.10 14.30
C GLU A 46 -7.03 4.56 14.41
N ALA A 47 -7.49 3.77 13.43
CA ALA A 47 -8.86 3.23 13.42
C ALA A 47 -9.15 2.24 14.57
N GLU A 48 -8.16 1.44 14.98
CA GLU A 48 -8.25 0.50 16.11
C GLU A 48 -8.05 1.19 17.47
N SER A 49 -7.63 2.46 17.50
CA SER A 49 -7.45 3.24 18.73
C SER A 49 -8.74 3.89 19.26
N TYR A 50 -9.83 3.86 18.48
CA TYR A 50 -11.17 4.29 18.88
C TYR A 50 -12.03 3.11 19.33
#